data_AF-A0A921KQB3-F1
#
_entry.id   AF-A0A921KQB3-F1
#
_cell.length_a   1.000
_cell.length_b   1.000
_cell.length_c   1.000
_cell.angle_alpha   90.00
_cell.angle_beta   90.00
_cell.angle_gamma   90.00
#
_symmetry.space_group_name_H-M   'P 1'
#
loop_
_entity.id
_entity.type
_entity.pdbx_description
1 polymer ?
#
loop_
_entity_poly.entity_id
_entity_poly.type
_entity_poly.pdbx_seq_one_letter_code
_entity_poly.pdbx_strand_id
1 'polypeptide(L)'
;DAYLEDLAHRWHNHDLGHRTRQVGSDGSMRLPQRIPVPALHHLEAGRTPALLALTVAAWFACVAPPRGFDPGEQARAMTDPAQARLQEIAARASSPAEHARILLESGCLTEELAAREEFTDLVGALLTTLVTSGPRAAAAEALDASLKENR
;
A
#
# COMPACT_ATOMS: atom_id res chain seq x y z
N ASP A 1 16.74 -16.40 -8.63
CA ASP A 1 16.46 -16.19 -10.07
C ASP A 1 15.37 -17.13 -10.59
N ALA A 2 15.57 -18.45 -10.62
CA ALA A 2 14.54 -19.40 -11.09
C ALA A 2 13.16 -19.29 -10.38
N TYR A 3 13.14 -18.98 -9.08
CA TYR A 3 11.89 -18.77 -8.33
C TYR A 3 11.13 -17.49 -8.75
N LEU A 4 11.85 -16.43 -9.08
CA LEU A 4 11.25 -15.17 -9.54
C LEU A 4 10.71 -15.29 -10.97
N GLU A 5 11.43 -16.01 -11.83
CA GLU A 5 10.99 -16.33 -13.19
C GLU A 5 9.74 -17.22 -13.19
N ASP A 6 9.71 -18.26 -12.34
CA ASP A 6 8.52 -19.11 -12.18
C ASP A 6 7.32 -18.32 -11.62
N LEU A 7 7.55 -17.41 -10.68
CA LEU A 7 6.49 -16.54 -10.16
C LEU A 7 5.94 -15.60 -11.25
N ALA A 8 6.82 -14.99 -12.04
CA ALA A 8 6.43 -14.14 -13.16
C ALA A 8 5.64 -14.92 -14.21
N HIS A 9 6.07 -16.15 -14.53
CA HIS A 9 5.36 -17.04 -15.45
C HIS A 9 3.96 -17.40 -14.94
N ARG A 10 3.82 -17.71 -13.64
CA ARG A 10 2.51 -17.98 -13.02
C ARG A 10 1.58 -16.77 -13.01
N TRP A 11 2.11 -15.55 -12.82
CA TRP A 11 1.30 -14.33 -12.86
C TRP A 11 0.90 -13.89 -14.27
N HIS A 12 1.68 -14.25 -15.29
CA HIS A 12 1.31 -14.06 -16.70
C HIS A 12 0.30 -15.10 -17.20
N ASN A 13 0.05 -16.17 -16.44
CA ASN A 13 -0.91 -17.19 -16.83
C ASN A 13 -2.35 -16.66 -16.69
N HIS A 14 -2.88 -16.16 -17.80
CA HIS A 14 -4.23 -15.61 -17.92
C HIS A 14 -5.35 -16.62 -17.60
N ASP A 15 -5.08 -17.94 -17.62
CA ASP A 15 -6.09 -18.97 -17.32
C ASP A 15 -6.51 -18.98 -15.84
N LEU A 16 -5.71 -18.40 -14.95
CA LEU A 16 -6.04 -18.35 -13.52
C LEU A 16 -7.08 -17.28 -13.16
N GLY A 17 -7.41 -16.36 -14.09
CA GLY A 17 -8.60 -15.50 -14.03
C GLY A 17 -8.81 -14.71 -12.72
N HIS A 18 -7.81 -14.62 -11.85
CA HIS A 18 -7.94 -13.94 -10.56
C HIS A 18 -8.09 -12.46 -10.82
N ARG A 19 -9.31 -11.96 -10.69
CA ARG A 19 -9.60 -10.54 -10.91
C ARG A 19 -8.86 -9.75 -9.84
N THR A 20 -8.26 -8.63 -10.22
CA THR A 20 -7.52 -7.73 -9.32
C THR A 20 -8.31 -7.40 -8.06
N ARG A 21 -9.64 -7.23 -8.16
CA ARG A 21 -10.55 -7.09 -7.00
C ARG A 21 -10.50 -8.23 -5.99
N GLN A 22 -10.36 -9.49 -6.42
CA GLN A 22 -10.29 -10.66 -5.52
C GLN A 22 -8.93 -10.72 -4.79
N VAL A 23 -7.87 -10.33 -5.49
CA VAL A 23 -6.52 -10.25 -4.89
C VAL A 23 -6.43 -9.08 -3.90
N GLY A 24 -7.06 -7.95 -4.24
CA GLY A 24 -7.11 -6.76 -3.40
C GLY A 24 -8.00 -6.89 -2.16
N SER A 25 -9.04 -7.74 -2.20
CA SER A 25 -9.90 -8.01 -1.03
C SER A 25 -9.15 -8.59 0.17
N ASP A 26 -9.72 -8.37 1.35
CA ASP A 26 -9.25 -8.84 2.66
C ASP A 26 -7.83 -8.37 2.99
N GLY A 27 -7.48 -7.15 2.57
CA GLY A 27 -6.17 -6.55 2.80
C GLY A 27 -5.81 -6.48 4.28
N SER A 28 -6.76 -6.12 5.15
CA SER A 28 -6.58 -6.10 6.61
C SER A 28 -6.24 -7.45 7.22
N MET A 29 -6.58 -8.57 6.55
CA MET A 29 -6.24 -9.91 7.02
C MET A 29 -4.86 -10.36 6.54
N ARG A 30 -4.34 -9.76 5.46
CA ARG A 30 -3.13 -10.22 4.75
C ARG A 30 -1.94 -9.32 5.00
N LEU A 31 -2.12 -8.01 4.91
CA LEU A 31 -1.02 -7.04 4.96
C LEU A 31 -0.32 -6.98 6.33
N PRO A 32 -1.00 -7.09 7.49
CA PRO A 32 -0.30 -7.13 8.78
C PRO A 32 0.70 -8.29 8.89
N GLN A 33 0.48 -9.38 8.17
CA GLN A 33 1.37 -10.54 8.16
C GLN A 33 2.49 -10.44 7.11
N ARG A 34 2.42 -9.48 6.17
CA ARG A 34 3.27 -9.43 4.97
C ARG A 34 4.11 -8.17 4.82
N ILE A 35 3.69 -7.06 5.43
CA ILE A 35 4.35 -5.75 5.27
C ILE A 35 5.29 -5.40 6.42
N PRO A 36 4.90 -5.54 7.71
CA PRO A 36 5.69 -4.99 8.81
C PRO A 36 7.10 -5.54 8.90
N VAL A 37 7.24 -6.87 8.95
CA VAL A 37 8.54 -7.54 9.09
C VAL A 37 9.52 -7.14 7.98
N PRO A 38 9.19 -7.24 6.67
CA PRO A 38 10.12 -6.83 5.64
C PRO A 38 10.35 -5.31 5.61
N ALA A 39 9.34 -4.48 5.90
CA ALA A 39 9.52 -3.03 5.91
C ALA A 39 10.49 -2.60 7.02
N LEU A 40 10.32 -3.13 8.23
CA LEU A 40 11.24 -2.91 9.36
C LEU A 40 12.64 -3.39 9.03
N HIS A 41 12.79 -4.59 8.44
CA HIS A 41 14.09 -5.12 8.03
C HIS A 41 14.84 -4.16 7.07
N HIS A 42 14.14 -3.56 6.11
CA HIS A 42 14.75 -2.54 5.25
C HIS A 42 15.15 -1.30 6.06
N LEU A 43 14.23 -0.74 6.85
CA LEU A 43 14.49 0.48 7.63
C LEU A 43 15.64 0.33 8.62
N GLU A 44 15.74 -0.81 9.30
CA GLU A 44 16.84 -1.16 10.21
C GLU A 44 18.19 -1.27 9.50
N ALA A 45 18.17 -1.68 8.22
CA ALA A 45 19.35 -1.71 7.38
C ALA A 45 19.66 -0.36 6.70
N GLY A 46 18.98 0.72 7.10
CA GLY A 46 19.12 2.04 6.48
C GLY A 46 18.58 2.12 5.05
N ARG A 47 17.68 1.19 4.70
CA ARG A 47 17.10 1.04 3.37
C ARG A 47 15.67 1.56 3.29
N THR A 48 15.28 2.10 2.13
CA THR A 48 13.95 2.64 1.85
C THR A 48 13.02 1.54 1.30
N PRO A 49 11.98 1.12 2.05
CA PRO A 49 11.04 0.08 1.60
C PRO A 49 9.96 0.61 0.64
N ALA A 50 10.35 1.26 -0.46
CA ALA A 50 9.43 2.04 -1.32
C ALA A 50 8.27 1.22 -1.92
N LEU A 51 8.52 0.00 -2.39
CA LEU A 51 7.47 -0.85 -2.95
C LEU A 51 6.49 -1.39 -1.89
N LEU A 52 6.97 -1.59 -0.65
CA LEU A 52 6.11 -1.95 0.48
C LEU A 52 5.25 -0.77 0.91
N ALA A 53 5.82 0.44 0.94
CA ALA A 53 5.08 1.67 1.21
C ALA A 53 4.02 1.94 0.13
N LEU A 54 4.35 1.74 -1.16
CA LEU A 54 3.38 1.82 -2.25
C LEU A 54 2.23 0.84 -2.08
N THR A 55 2.52 -0.39 -1.65
CA THR A 55 1.50 -1.42 -1.41
C THR A 55 0.50 -0.96 -0.35
N VAL A 56 0.99 -0.35 0.74
CA VAL A 56 0.13 0.21 1.80
C VAL A 56 -0.66 1.42 1.28
N ALA A 57 -0.02 2.34 0.57
CA ALA A 57 -0.68 3.51 0.01
C ALA A 57 -1.81 3.13 -0.96
N ALA A 58 -1.56 2.16 -1.85
CA ALA A 58 -2.56 1.64 -2.77
C ALA A 58 -3.73 0.96 -2.03
N TRP A 59 -3.43 0.19 -0.97
CA TRP A 59 -4.48 -0.41 -0.15
C TRP A 59 -5.36 0.65 0.52
N PHE A 60 -4.77 1.69 1.13
CA PHE A 60 -5.53 2.80 1.71
C PHE A 60 -6.42 3.49 0.68
N ALA A 61 -5.86 3.80 -0.51
CA ALA A 61 -6.62 4.39 -1.61
C ALA A 61 -7.84 3.54 -2.04
N CYS A 62 -7.79 2.22 -1.88
CA CYS A 62 -8.90 1.32 -2.21
C CYS A 62 -9.87 1.08 -1.04
N VAL A 63 -9.37 0.77 0.15
CA VAL A 63 -10.20 0.34 1.30
C VAL A 63 -10.92 1.53 1.95
N ALA A 64 -10.22 2.65 2.07
CA ALA A 64 -10.74 3.89 2.64
C ALA A 64 -10.31 5.07 1.76
N PRO A 65 -10.91 5.25 0.58
CA PRO A 65 -10.45 6.26 -0.38
C PRO A 65 -10.43 7.67 0.24
N PRO A 66 -9.35 8.47 0.03
CA PRO A 66 -9.33 9.87 0.44
C PRO A 66 -10.52 10.66 -0.10
N ARG A 67 -10.96 11.69 0.63
CA ARG A 67 -12.15 12.48 0.26
C ARG A 67 -12.01 13.05 -1.16
N GLY A 68 -13.01 12.77 -2.00
CA GLY A 68 -13.05 13.27 -3.39
C GLY A 68 -12.23 12.45 -4.39
N PHE A 69 -11.57 11.37 -3.95
CA PHE A 69 -10.87 10.44 -4.83
C PHE A 69 -11.80 9.27 -5.23
N ASP A 70 -11.91 8.99 -6.53
CA ASP A 70 -12.57 7.77 -7.03
C ASP A 70 -11.51 6.69 -7.26
N PRO A 71 -11.52 5.58 -6.49
CA PRO A 71 -10.54 4.51 -6.63
C PRO A 71 -10.85 3.56 -7.81
N GLY A 72 -11.94 3.79 -8.55
CA GLY A 72 -12.35 3.00 -9.71
C GLY A 72 -13.16 1.76 -9.36
N GLU A 73 -13.67 1.09 -10.41
CA GLU A 73 -14.61 -0.03 -10.28
C GLU A 73 -14.04 -1.25 -9.55
N GLN A 74 -12.76 -1.54 -9.73
CA GLN A 74 -12.13 -2.74 -9.17
C GLN A 74 -12.00 -2.59 -7.65
N ALA A 75 -11.60 -1.40 -7.19
CA ALA A 75 -11.53 -1.07 -5.77
C ALA A 75 -12.92 -1.01 -5.13
N ARG A 76 -13.92 -0.44 -5.82
CA ARG A 76 -15.32 -0.45 -5.34
C ARG A 76 -15.91 -1.86 -5.20
N ALA A 77 -15.37 -2.83 -5.95
CA ALA A 77 -15.78 -4.22 -5.89
C ALA A 77 -14.91 -5.08 -4.93
N MET A 78 -13.95 -4.47 -4.22
CA MET A 78 -13.21 -5.11 -3.14
C MET A 78 -14.04 -5.18 -1.87
N THR A 79 -13.72 -6.14 -1.03
CA THR A 79 -14.30 -6.34 0.29
C THR A 79 -13.19 -6.40 1.32
N ASP A 80 -13.38 -5.82 2.49
CA ASP A 80 -12.41 -5.90 3.58
C ASP A 80 -13.17 -5.84 4.91
N PRO A 81 -12.93 -6.76 5.86
CA PRO A 81 -13.64 -6.77 7.13
C PRO A 81 -13.37 -5.52 7.99
N ALA A 82 -12.25 -4.83 7.77
CA ALA A 82 -11.91 -3.58 8.46
C ALA A 82 -12.41 -2.33 7.72
N GLN A 83 -13.06 -2.46 6.57
CA GLN A 83 -13.38 -1.32 5.69
C GLN A 83 -14.13 -0.20 6.40
N ALA A 84 -15.23 -0.51 7.10
CA ALA A 84 -16.04 0.48 7.78
C ALA A 84 -15.22 1.24 8.85
N ARG A 85 -14.49 0.49 9.70
CA ARG A 85 -13.63 1.08 10.72
C ARG A 85 -12.54 1.98 10.13
N LEU A 86 -11.87 1.55 9.07
CA LEU A 86 -10.82 2.34 8.43
C LEU A 86 -11.38 3.61 7.78
N GLN A 87 -12.57 3.54 7.18
CA GLN A 87 -13.26 4.71 6.62
C GLN A 87 -13.65 5.73 7.71
N GLU A 88 -14.15 5.28 8.86
CA GLU A 88 -14.48 6.14 10.00
C GLU A 88 -13.25 6.88 10.54
N ILE A 89 -12.09 6.21 10.60
CA ILE A 89 -10.83 6.82 11.02
C ILE A 89 -10.37 7.81 9.97
N ALA A 90 -10.31 7.38 8.70
CA ALA A 90 -9.90 8.19 7.56
C ALA A 90 -10.73 9.47 7.37
N ALA A 91 -12.00 9.49 7.79
CA ALA A 91 -12.88 10.66 7.68
C ALA A 91 -12.37 11.89 8.46
N ARG A 92 -11.43 11.71 9.39
CA ARG A 92 -10.80 12.79 10.17
C ARG A 92 -9.68 13.49 9.41
N ALA A 93 -9.12 12.88 8.37
CA ALA A 93 -8.00 13.43 7.64
C ALA A 93 -8.43 14.55 6.67
N SER A 94 -7.58 15.57 6.57
CA SER A 94 -7.72 16.70 5.66
C SER A 94 -6.81 16.63 4.44
N SER A 95 -5.83 15.72 4.44
CA SER A 95 -4.88 15.51 3.35
C SER A 95 -4.54 14.03 3.17
N PRO A 96 -4.04 13.59 1.98
CA PRO A 96 -3.59 12.21 1.80
C PRO A 96 -2.44 11.81 2.73
N ALA A 97 -1.54 12.74 3.06
CA ALA A 97 -0.45 12.46 4.01
C ALA A 97 -0.98 12.21 5.43
N GLU A 98 -1.89 13.07 5.91
CA GLU A 98 -2.56 12.87 7.20
C GLU A 98 -3.39 11.57 7.21
N HIS A 99 -4.06 11.27 6.09
CA HIS A 99 -4.84 10.06 5.92
C HIS A 99 -4.00 8.79 6.11
N ALA A 100 -2.83 8.72 5.46
CA ALA A 100 -1.90 7.61 5.65
C ALA A 100 -1.44 7.49 7.12
N ARG A 101 -1.08 8.62 7.73
CA ARG A 101 -0.59 8.67 9.10
C ARG A 101 -1.63 8.14 10.10
N ILE A 102 -2.84 8.68 10.11
CA ILE A 102 -3.88 8.28 11.07
C ILE A 102 -4.31 6.82 10.89
N LEU A 103 -4.27 6.29 9.67
CA LEU A 103 -4.56 4.88 9.42
C LEU A 103 -3.45 3.98 9.95
N LEU A 104 -2.17 4.33 9.75
CA LEU A 104 -1.05 3.58 10.33
C LEU A 104 -1.10 3.62 11.87
N GLU A 105 -1.32 4.80 12.45
CA GLU A 105 -1.45 5.01 13.90
C GLU A 105 -2.64 4.26 14.52
N SER A 106 -3.65 3.89 13.72
CA SER A 106 -4.78 3.08 14.20
C SER A 106 -4.42 1.63 14.55
N GLY A 107 -3.19 1.20 14.27
CA GLY A 107 -2.72 -0.16 14.47
C GLY A 107 -3.19 -1.12 13.37
N CYS A 108 -3.59 -0.62 12.19
CA CYS A 108 -4.09 -1.47 11.11
C CYS A 108 -3.02 -2.42 10.51
N LEU A 109 -1.73 -2.15 10.78
CA LEU A 109 -0.61 -3.05 10.50
C LEU A 109 0.06 -3.47 11.81
N THR A 110 0.88 -2.60 12.40
CA THR A 110 1.56 -2.77 13.69
C THR A 110 1.95 -1.40 14.24
N GLU A 111 1.95 -1.23 15.57
CA GLU A 111 2.42 0.01 16.23
C GLU A 111 3.90 0.30 15.94
N GLU A 112 4.74 -0.74 15.89
CA GLU A 112 6.18 -0.60 15.64
C GLU A 112 6.47 0.03 14.27
N LEU A 113 5.82 -0.46 13.21
CA LEU A 113 5.94 0.15 11.88
C LEU A 113 5.35 1.56 11.83
N ALA A 114 4.25 1.81 12.54
CA ALA A 114 3.63 3.13 12.60
C ALA A 114 4.51 4.17 13.33
N ALA A 115 5.40 3.72 14.22
CA ALA A 115 6.38 4.58 14.90
C ALA A 115 7.57 4.99 14.01
N ARG A 116 7.70 4.45 12.80
CA ARG A 116 8.77 4.81 11.84
C ARG A 116 8.31 5.97 10.96
N GLU A 117 8.71 7.18 11.32
CA GLU A 117 8.38 8.41 10.56
C GLU A 117 8.79 8.29 9.09
N GLU A 118 9.95 7.68 8.80
CA GLU A 118 10.41 7.53 7.41
C GLU A 118 9.45 6.66 6.58
N PHE A 119 8.79 5.68 7.21
CA PHE A 119 7.81 4.84 6.53
C PHE A 119 6.46 5.54 6.40
N THR A 120 5.96 6.15 7.47
CA THR A 120 4.65 6.82 7.46
C THR A 120 4.62 7.99 6.47
N ASP A 121 5.70 8.77 6.40
CA ASP A 121 5.82 9.87 5.46
C ASP A 121 5.94 9.37 4.02
N LEU A 122 6.65 8.27 3.77
CA LEU A 122 6.73 7.66 2.44
C LEU A 122 5.38 7.13 1.95
N VAL A 123 4.61 6.47 2.81
CA VAL A 123 3.23 6.04 2.49
C VAL A 123 2.36 7.26 2.18
N GLY A 124 2.47 8.33 2.98
CA GLY A 124 1.73 9.58 2.76
C GLY A 124 2.08 10.28 1.45
N ALA A 125 3.37 10.31 1.09
CA ALA A 125 3.85 10.86 -0.17
C ALA A 125 3.31 10.06 -1.37
N LEU A 126 3.44 8.73 -1.34
CA LEU A 126 2.96 7.85 -2.40
C LEU A 126 1.43 7.86 -2.52
N LEU A 127 0.70 7.98 -1.40
CA LEU A 127 -0.75 8.16 -1.42
C LEU A 127 -1.13 9.52 -2.03
N THR A 128 -0.35 10.57 -1.76
CA THR A 128 -0.53 11.88 -2.39
C THR A 128 -0.30 11.79 -3.91
N THR A 129 0.77 11.12 -4.35
CA THR A 129 1.04 10.90 -5.78
C THR A 129 -0.07 10.05 -6.42
N LEU A 130 -0.56 9.00 -5.75
CA LEU A 130 -1.68 8.18 -6.21
C LEU A 130 -2.93 9.01 -6.48
N VAL A 131 -3.31 9.86 -5.52
CA VAL A 131 -4.53 10.67 -5.61
C VAL A 131 -4.41 11.78 -6.67
N THR A 132 -3.24 12.40 -6.80
CA THR A 132 -3.04 13.56 -7.67
C THR A 132 -2.62 13.21 -9.10
N SER A 133 -1.82 12.15 -9.25
CA SER A 133 -1.12 11.80 -10.49
C SER A 133 -1.39 10.36 -10.94
N GLY A 134 -2.13 9.60 -10.15
CA GLY A 134 -2.57 8.25 -10.48
C GLY A 134 -1.54 7.15 -10.19
N PRO A 135 -1.97 5.87 -10.32
CA PRO A 135 -1.19 4.71 -9.90
C PRO A 135 0.10 4.49 -10.69
N ARG A 136 0.14 4.87 -11.97
CA ARG A 136 1.37 4.74 -12.78
C ARG A 136 2.47 5.67 -12.30
N ALA A 137 2.13 6.90 -11.91
CA ALA A 137 3.09 7.87 -11.40
C ALA A 137 3.67 7.42 -10.06
N ALA A 138 2.82 7.00 -9.12
CA ALA A 138 3.26 6.49 -7.83
C ALA A 138 4.10 5.21 -7.94
N ALA A 139 3.76 4.32 -8.90
CA ALA A 139 4.58 3.13 -9.16
C ALA A 139 5.97 3.48 -9.72
N ALA A 140 6.06 4.45 -10.63
CA ALA A 140 7.34 4.93 -11.14
C ALA A 140 8.19 5.57 -10.03
N GLU A 141 7.58 6.41 -9.19
CA GLU A 141 8.25 7.04 -8.05
C GLU A 141 8.81 6.02 -7.07
N ALA A 142 8.02 5.01 -6.70
CA ALA A 142 8.46 3.95 -5.80
C ALA A 142 9.59 3.09 -6.41
N LEU A 143 9.52 2.82 -7.73
CA LEU A 143 10.57 2.09 -8.43
C LEU A 143 11.88 2.89 -8.45
N ASP A 144 11.82 4.18 -8.77
CA ASP A 144 12.99 5.06 -8.77
C ASP A 144 13.64 5.15 -7.38
N ALA A 145 12.84 5.26 -6.32
CA ALA A 145 13.33 5.23 -4.94
C ALA A 145 14.03 3.91 -4.60
N SER A 146 13.45 2.77 -5.03
CA SER A 146 14.04 1.45 -4.81
C SER A 146 15.33 1.22 -5.63
N LEU A 147 15.46 1.83 -6.81
CA LEU A 147 16.66 1.70 -7.66
C LEU A 147 17.83 2.58 -7.22
N LYS A 148 17.56 3.74 -6.59
CA LYS A 148 18.62 4.61 -6.04
C LYS A 148 19.38 3.95 -4.89
N GLU A 149 18.78 2.97 -4.24
CA GLU A 149 19.37 2.19 -3.15
C GLU A 149 20.32 1.07 -3.61
N ASN A 150 20.11 0.54 -4.83
CA ASN A 150 20.93 -0.53 -5.39
C ASN A 150 22.15 -0.01 -6.18
N ARG A 151 22.45 1.28 -6.08
CA ARG A 151 23.63 1.94 -6.67
C ARG A 151 24.61 2.32 -5.58
#